data_AF-A0A8K1Y1I0-F1
#
_entry.id   AF-A0A8K1Y1I0-F1
#
_cell.length_a   1.000
_cell.length_b   1.000
_cell.length_c   1.000
_cell.angle_alpha   90.00
_cell.angle_beta   90.00
_cell.angle_gamma   90.00
#
_symmetry.space_group_name_H-M   'P 1'
#
loop_
_entity.id
_entity.type
_entity.pdbx_description
1 polymer ?
#
loop_
_entity_poly.entity_id
_entity_poly.type
_entity_poly.pdbx_seq_one_letter_code
_entity_poly.pdbx_strand_id
1 'polypeptide(L)'
;MKPIIKVVFMFVIYILSSQSFAQSQCNWYGTNYPVCQNQSTEGGWENNQSCIGPETCAANGGSSSGGSSSSSSSSSSSSSTGGSGGAAGGQCDWYGSNYPLCTNQNSGWGWENNQSCIGPDTCTNPSGSSGGGSGNSSSSSSSSSSSSSSSTGGSASGGTCNWYGTDHPMCVNTASGWGWENNQSCISQAECGTQGGSGGSSGGGNTGGGSNNGGSAGGSCGVGTCPDSLSCPGGASCGCYTVSGLGANKRAYQDAGADRRFLASAMMETELMDTNYTYGDGKSGDAFNAGATKQNWGMIRQCHSAWSGYGSGDYAVSDQMNSSRSLDVQVYGECRSYFGNNWFAGHRNGSSGLENPNTSDIQRFKEGYDWTYNMLNGHECDDVRFWVDIPAI
;
A
#
# COMPACT_ATOMS: atom_id res chain seq x y z
N MET A 1 73.50 19.02 -34.68
CA MET A 1 72.78 17.78 -34.31
C MET A 1 72.07 18.04 -32.98
N LYS A 2 70.77 17.75 -32.86
CA LYS A 2 70.00 17.78 -31.61
C LYS A 2 69.16 16.50 -31.57
N PRO A 3 69.14 15.72 -30.47
CA PRO A 3 68.30 14.53 -30.40
C PRO A 3 66.84 14.94 -30.20
N ILE A 4 65.95 14.44 -31.06
CA ILE A 4 64.50 14.54 -30.85
C ILE A 4 64.11 13.39 -29.91
N ILE A 5 63.80 13.71 -28.67
CA ILE A 5 63.25 12.76 -27.70
C ILE A 5 61.81 12.47 -28.12
N LYS A 6 61.57 11.31 -28.75
CA LYS A 6 60.23 10.78 -28.96
C LYS A 6 59.70 10.24 -27.62
N VAL A 7 58.90 11.05 -26.93
CA VAL A 7 58.09 10.57 -25.80
C VAL A 7 56.98 9.69 -26.38
N VAL A 8 57.15 8.37 -26.31
CA VAL A 8 56.09 7.41 -26.59
C VAL A 8 55.17 7.39 -25.38
N PHE A 9 54.02 8.07 -25.46
CA PHE A 9 52.95 7.92 -24.49
C PHE A 9 52.33 6.53 -24.65
N MET A 10 52.82 5.58 -23.86
CA MET A 10 52.23 4.26 -23.78
C MET A 10 50.95 4.35 -22.95
N PHE A 11 49.81 4.51 -23.62
CA PHE A 11 48.50 4.42 -22.98
C PHE A 11 48.30 3.00 -22.46
N VAL A 12 48.55 2.79 -21.16
CA VAL A 12 48.13 1.57 -20.46
C VAL A 12 46.62 1.66 -20.30
N ILE A 13 45.89 1.11 -21.28
CA ILE A 13 44.46 0.88 -21.16
C ILE A 13 44.29 -0.18 -20.07
N TYR A 14 43.91 0.27 -18.87
CA TYR A 14 43.35 -0.61 -17.86
C TYR A 14 42.01 -1.12 -18.40
N ILE A 15 42.05 -2.28 -19.06
CA ILE A 15 40.85 -3.07 -19.31
C ILE A 15 40.40 -3.57 -17.94
N LEU A 16 39.49 -2.82 -17.31
CA LEU A 16 38.65 -3.35 -16.25
C LEU A 16 37.83 -4.49 -16.87
N SER A 17 38.31 -5.72 -16.69
CA SER A 17 37.54 -6.91 -16.96
C SER A 17 36.33 -6.89 -16.02
N SER A 18 35.18 -6.47 -16.54
CA SER A 18 33.90 -6.74 -15.92
C SER A 18 33.75 -8.26 -15.86
N GLN A 19 34.05 -8.84 -14.69
CA GLN A 19 33.76 -10.24 -14.44
C GLN A 19 32.25 -10.39 -14.48
N SER A 20 31.75 -10.93 -15.60
CA SER A 20 30.36 -11.34 -15.75
C SER A 20 30.12 -12.55 -14.85
N PHE A 21 29.90 -12.30 -13.56
CA PHE A 21 29.29 -13.28 -12.67
C PHE A 21 27.93 -13.63 -13.25
N ALA A 22 27.74 -14.91 -13.57
CA ALA A 22 26.46 -15.45 -14.01
C ALA A 22 25.49 -15.45 -12.82
N GLN A 23 24.88 -14.30 -12.54
CA GLN A 23 23.80 -14.19 -11.57
C GLN A 23 22.54 -14.82 -12.18
N SER A 24 21.85 -15.64 -11.38
CA SER A 24 20.52 -16.14 -11.73
C SER A 24 19.57 -14.98 -12.00
N GLN A 25 18.79 -15.06 -13.07
CA GLN A 25 17.81 -14.05 -13.43
C GLN A 25 16.39 -14.53 -13.12
N CYS A 26 15.57 -13.62 -12.62
CA CYS A 26 14.14 -13.77 -12.44
C CYS A 26 13.40 -13.05 -13.58
N ASN A 27 12.54 -13.75 -14.31
CA ASN A 27 11.60 -13.09 -15.22
C ASN A 27 10.38 -12.64 -14.38
N TRP A 28 10.26 -11.33 -14.16
CA TRP A 28 9.17 -10.71 -13.42
C TRP A 28 8.37 -9.80 -14.36
N TYR A 29 7.08 -10.11 -14.53
CA TYR A 29 6.18 -9.40 -15.46
C TYR A 29 6.75 -9.19 -16.88
N GLY A 30 7.51 -10.15 -17.40
CA GLY A 30 8.10 -10.11 -18.74
C GLY A 30 9.47 -9.42 -18.82
N THR A 31 10.00 -8.90 -17.70
CA THR A 31 11.32 -8.26 -17.63
C THR A 31 12.28 -9.11 -16.78
N ASN A 32 13.50 -9.31 -17.28
CA ASN A 32 14.51 -10.10 -16.55
C ASN A 32 15.28 -9.22 -15.55
N TYR A 33 15.12 -9.49 -14.26
CA TYR A 33 15.89 -8.89 -13.18
C TYR A 33 16.92 -9.88 -12.61
N PRO A 34 18.09 -9.43 -12.13
CA PRO A 34 18.99 -10.29 -11.37
C PRO A 34 18.37 -10.69 -10.01
N VAL A 35 18.71 -11.87 -9.50
CA VAL A 35 18.26 -12.32 -8.16
C VAL A 35 19.22 -11.79 -7.08
N CYS A 36 18.68 -11.28 -5.97
CA CYS A 36 19.48 -10.78 -4.85
C CYS A 36 20.25 -11.92 -4.15
N GLN A 37 21.45 -11.63 -3.65
CA GLN A 37 22.31 -12.62 -2.99
C GLN A 37 22.26 -12.55 -1.45
N ASN A 38 21.94 -11.38 -0.86
CA ASN A 38 21.91 -11.20 0.60
C ASN A 38 20.51 -10.91 1.17
N GLN A 39 19.47 -10.96 0.33
CA GLN A 39 18.06 -10.77 0.72
C GLN A 39 17.21 -11.87 0.07
N SER A 40 16.41 -12.57 0.88
CA SER A 40 15.55 -13.69 0.43
C SER A 40 14.18 -13.24 -0.07
N THR A 41 13.60 -12.23 0.60
CA THR A 41 12.27 -11.66 0.34
C THR A 41 12.35 -10.21 -0.14
N GLU A 42 11.33 -9.79 -0.92
CA GLU A 42 11.16 -8.47 -1.54
C GLU A 42 12.20 -8.10 -2.63
N GLY A 43 12.16 -6.86 -3.12
CA GLY A 43 13.08 -6.32 -4.13
C GLY A 43 14.15 -5.43 -3.50
N GLY A 44 15.40 -5.55 -3.94
CA GLY A 44 16.56 -4.89 -3.37
C GLY A 44 17.44 -4.18 -4.39
N TRP A 45 18.55 -3.62 -3.91
CA TRP A 45 19.59 -3.02 -4.74
C TRP A 45 20.96 -3.54 -4.31
N GLU A 46 21.63 -4.27 -5.20
CA GLU A 46 22.92 -4.91 -4.94
C GLU A 46 23.82 -4.78 -6.19
N ASN A 47 25.13 -4.72 -6.00
CA ASN A 47 26.11 -4.71 -7.12
C ASN A 47 25.83 -3.61 -8.18
N ASN A 48 25.33 -2.45 -7.75
CA ASN A 48 24.98 -1.30 -8.59
C ASN A 48 23.78 -1.54 -9.55
N GLN A 49 22.85 -2.43 -9.20
CA GLN A 49 21.62 -2.71 -9.95
C GLN A 49 20.46 -3.15 -9.04
N SER A 50 19.22 -2.98 -9.49
CA SER A 50 18.03 -3.52 -8.80
C SER A 50 17.97 -5.04 -8.96
N CYS A 51 17.66 -5.76 -7.89
CA CYS A 51 17.54 -7.22 -7.85
C CYS A 51 16.25 -7.68 -7.15
N ILE A 52 15.85 -8.94 -7.35
CA ILE A 52 14.65 -9.53 -6.74
C ILE A 52 15.02 -10.69 -5.83
N GLY A 53 14.48 -10.73 -4.62
CA GLY A 53 14.67 -11.84 -3.68
C GLY A 53 14.18 -13.17 -4.26
N PRO A 54 14.91 -14.28 -4.08
CA PRO A 54 14.57 -15.58 -4.66
C PRO A 54 13.18 -16.10 -4.24
N GLU A 55 12.71 -15.79 -3.03
CA GLU A 55 11.38 -16.21 -2.56
C GLU A 55 10.27 -15.42 -3.27
N THR A 56 10.46 -14.12 -3.46
CA THR A 56 9.56 -13.24 -4.25
C THR A 56 9.50 -13.68 -5.72
N CYS A 57 10.63 -14.11 -6.27
CA CYS A 57 10.68 -14.66 -7.63
C CYS A 57 9.85 -15.95 -7.76
N ALA A 58 10.05 -16.89 -6.82
CA ALA A 58 9.34 -18.17 -6.81
C ALA A 58 7.83 -18.00 -6.56
N ALA A 59 7.44 -17.10 -5.64
CA ALA A 59 6.05 -16.83 -5.30
C ALA A 59 5.24 -16.24 -6.47
N ASN A 60 5.90 -15.54 -7.40
CA ASN A 60 5.27 -14.93 -8.58
C ASN A 60 5.48 -15.73 -9.89
N GLY A 61 5.92 -16.99 -9.80
CA GLY A 61 6.06 -17.88 -10.97
C GLY A 61 7.29 -17.63 -11.86
N GLY A 62 8.26 -16.82 -11.41
CA GLY A 62 9.50 -16.58 -12.13
C GLY A 62 10.38 -17.84 -12.18
N SER A 63 10.74 -18.28 -13.39
CA SER A 63 11.57 -19.48 -13.58
C SER A 63 13.07 -19.14 -13.62
N SER A 64 13.82 -19.66 -12.66
CA SER A 64 15.29 -19.51 -12.58
C SER A 64 16.02 -20.37 -13.62
N SER A 65 16.41 -19.80 -14.76
CA SER A 65 17.28 -20.48 -15.74
C SER A 65 18.74 -20.50 -15.24
N GLY A 66 19.15 -21.62 -14.65
CA GLY A 66 20.43 -21.74 -13.93
C GLY A 66 21.62 -22.27 -14.73
N GLY A 67 22.80 -22.21 -14.10
CA GLY A 67 24.01 -22.93 -14.48
C GLY A 67 24.65 -23.57 -13.24
N SER A 68 25.10 -24.81 -13.32
CA SER A 68 25.50 -25.62 -12.16
C SER A 68 26.96 -26.07 -12.22
N SER A 69 27.74 -25.88 -11.14
CA SER A 69 28.94 -26.69 -10.83
C SER A 69 29.49 -26.49 -9.40
N SER A 70 29.05 -27.37 -8.49
CA SER A 70 29.83 -28.12 -7.47
C SER A 70 30.97 -27.49 -6.61
N SER A 71 30.93 -27.85 -5.32
CA SER A 71 32.04 -28.05 -4.33
C SER A 71 32.80 -26.81 -3.79
N SER A 72 33.19 -26.73 -2.51
CA SER A 72 33.03 -27.65 -1.35
C SER A 72 33.44 -27.00 -0.01
N SER A 73 33.03 -27.64 1.11
CA SER A 73 33.61 -27.56 2.48
C SER A 73 33.46 -26.23 3.27
N SER A 74 33.23 -26.21 4.59
CA SER A 74 33.19 -27.31 5.59
C SER A 74 32.52 -26.89 6.91
N SER A 75 31.77 -27.82 7.54
CA SER A 75 31.54 -28.06 9.01
C SER A 75 31.28 -26.88 9.97
N SER A 76 30.34 -26.95 10.93
CA SER A 76 30.09 -28.11 11.81
C SER A 76 28.66 -28.25 12.40
N SER A 77 28.35 -29.50 12.74
CA SER A 77 27.42 -30.05 13.77
C SER A 77 27.05 -29.15 14.98
N SER A 78 25.91 -29.31 15.69
CA SER A 78 24.85 -30.36 15.64
C SER A 78 23.61 -30.03 16.52
N SER A 79 22.48 -30.68 16.19
CA SER A 79 21.40 -31.17 17.08
C SER A 79 20.63 -30.22 18.03
N SER A 80 19.46 -29.82 17.56
CA SER A 80 18.14 -29.75 18.26
C SER A 80 17.99 -30.23 19.72
N THR A 81 17.36 -29.38 20.54
CA THR A 81 16.13 -29.67 21.33
C THR A 81 15.46 -28.35 21.74
N GLY A 82 14.12 -28.28 21.74
CA GLY A 82 13.36 -27.07 22.14
C GLY A 82 12.87 -27.10 23.58
N GLY A 83 12.32 -25.98 24.07
CA GLY A 83 11.65 -25.92 25.39
C GLY A 83 11.69 -24.55 26.06
N SER A 84 10.58 -23.83 25.96
CA SER A 84 10.17 -22.58 26.61
C SER A 84 10.80 -22.15 27.96
N GLY A 85 11.08 -20.84 28.09
CA GLY A 85 10.93 -20.11 29.36
C GLY A 85 12.05 -19.11 29.72
N GLY A 86 11.68 -17.84 30.00
CA GLY A 86 12.50 -16.94 30.85
C GLY A 86 13.13 -15.69 30.20
N ALA A 87 12.28 -14.71 29.88
CA ALA A 87 12.56 -13.26 29.81
C ALA A 87 14.02 -12.74 29.78
N ALA A 88 14.49 -12.33 28.59
CA ALA A 88 15.21 -11.06 28.36
C ALA A 88 15.31 -10.77 26.84
N GLY A 89 14.80 -9.60 26.38
CA GLY A 89 15.16 -9.05 25.06
C GLY A 89 14.39 -9.54 23.83
N GLY A 90 13.11 -9.93 23.94
CA GLY A 90 12.29 -10.23 22.76
C GLY A 90 11.97 -8.97 21.92
N GLN A 91 12.02 -9.10 20.59
CA GLN A 91 11.42 -8.17 19.64
C GLN A 91 10.14 -8.75 19.05
N CYS A 92 9.21 -7.88 18.69
CA CYS A 92 7.92 -8.17 18.11
C CYS A 92 7.86 -7.61 16.69
N ASP A 93 7.60 -8.46 15.70
CA ASP A 93 7.26 -7.99 14.35
C ASP A 93 5.78 -7.59 14.33
N TRP A 94 5.54 -6.29 14.24
CA TRP A 94 4.22 -5.69 14.18
C TRP A 94 3.96 -5.13 12.77
N TYR A 95 3.30 -5.93 11.93
CA TYR A 95 3.00 -5.59 10.53
C TYR A 95 4.23 -5.15 9.72
N GLY A 96 5.35 -5.88 9.84
CA GLY A 96 6.59 -5.62 9.10
C GLY A 96 7.52 -4.61 9.78
N SER A 97 7.38 -4.39 11.08
CA SER A 97 8.21 -3.46 11.86
C SER A 97 8.54 -4.02 13.23
N ASN A 98 9.84 -4.15 13.53
CA ASN A 98 10.32 -4.78 14.75
C ASN A 98 10.38 -3.81 15.93
N TYR A 99 9.53 -4.04 16.95
CA TYR A 99 9.48 -3.27 18.19
C TYR A 99 9.98 -4.10 19.39
N PRO A 100 10.70 -3.51 20.35
CA PRO A 100 11.08 -4.19 21.59
C PRO A 100 9.84 -4.50 22.44
N LEU A 101 9.89 -5.59 23.21
CA LEU A 101 8.85 -5.86 24.20
C LEU A 101 9.00 -4.97 25.44
N CYS A 102 7.88 -4.50 26.00
CA CYS A 102 7.89 -3.73 27.24
C CYS A 102 8.27 -4.60 28.44
N THR A 103 9.01 -4.03 29.39
CA THR A 103 9.57 -4.72 30.56
C THR A 103 8.63 -4.69 31.76
N ASN A 104 7.93 -3.56 31.97
CA ASN A 104 7.04 -3.36 33.12
C ASN A 104 5.54 -3.35 32.72
N GLN A 105 5.23 -3.66 31.46
CA GLN A 105 3.87 -3.60 30.91
C GLN A 105 3.59 -4.80 30.00
N ASN A 106 2.61 -5.63 30.36
CA ASN A 106 2.32 -6.88 29.68
C ASN A 106 1.45 -6.74 28.40
N SER A 107 0.63 -5.69 28.30
CA SER A 107 -0.30 -5.47 27.17
C SER A 107 -0.35 -4.00 26.75
N GLY A 108 -0.73 -3.74 25.50
CA GLY A 108 -0.79 -2.40 24.90
C GLY A 108 0.57 -1.89 24.43
N TRP A 109 0.62 -0.61 24.05
CA TRP A 109 1.86 0.09 23.71
C TRP A 109 2.39 0.85 24.93
N GLY A 110 3.72 0.97 25.02
CA GLY A 110 4.41 1.67 26.09
C GLY A 110 5.65 2.43 25.60
N TRP A 111 6.29 3.17 26.52
CA TRP A 111 7.54 3.88 26.27
C TRP A 111 8.51 3.63 27.42
N GLU A 112 9.57 2.89 27.15
CA GLU A 112 10.59 2.49 28.13
C GLU A 112 11.98 2.59 27.49
N ASN A 113 13.02 2.80 28.31
CA ASN A 113 14.42 2.82 27.83
C ASN A 113 14.65 3.74 26.60
N ASN A 114 13.93 4.86 26.57
CA ASN A 114 14.01 5.90 25.54
C ASN A 114 13.49 5.50 24.14
N GLN A 115 12.65 4.46 24.04
CA GLN A 115 12.04 3.96 22.80
C GLN A 115 10.60 3.42 23.01
N SER A 116 9.83 3.31 21.93
CA SER A 116 8.51 2.68 21.94
C SER A 116 8.63 1.16 22.11
N CYS A 117 7.74 0.56 22.89
CA CYS A 117 7.67 -0.89 23.12
C CYS A 117 6.23 -1.43 23.03
N ILE A 118 6.10 -2.74 22.79
CA ILE A 118 4.82 -3.47 22.75
C ILE A 118 4.76 -4.44 23.93
N GLY A 119 3.63 -4.52 24.64
CA GLY A 119 3.42 -5.53 25.67
C GLY A 119 3.36 -6.96 25.06
N PRO A 120 4.03 -7.97 25.64
CA PRO A 120 4.07 -9.34 25.11
C PRO A 120 2.70 -9.96 24.78
N ASP A 121 1.66 -9.67 25.54
CA ASP A 121 0.31 -10.19 25.32
C ASP A 121 -0.34 -9.55 24.07
N THR A 122 0.03 -8.30 23.74
CA THR A 122 -0.39 -7.63 22.51
C THR A 122 0.46 -8.10 21.33
N CYS A 123 1.75 -8.33 21.52
CA CYS A 123 2.60 -8.90 20.47
C CYS A 123 2.10 -10.29 20.00
N THR A 124 1.72 -11.14 20.95
CA THR A 124 1.21 -12.49 20.67
C THR A 124 -0.27 -12.51 20.26
N ASN A 125 -0.98 -11.39 20.40
CA ASN A 125 -2.39 -11.25 20.00
C ASN A 125 -2.64 -9.84 19.43
N PRO A 126 -2.32 -9.60 18.13
CA PRO A 126 -2.36 -8.27 17.53
C PRO A 126 -3.76 -7.64 17.46
N SER A 127 -4.81 -8.45 17.57
CA SER A 127 -6.14 -8.00 17.97
C SER A 127 -6.18 -7.80 19.49
N GLY A 128 -5.96 -6.57 19.95
CA GLY A 128 -5.94 -6.21 21.37
C GLY A 128 -7.24 -6.59 22.10
N SER A 129 -7.21 -7.70 22.83
CA SER A 129 -8.30 -8.15 23.71
C SER A 129 -7.72 -8.63 25.05
N SER A 130 -7.62 -7.72 26.00
CA SER A 130 -7.22 -8.03 27.39
C SER A 130 -8.38 -8.75 28.08
N GLY A 131 -8.41 -10.10 28.00
CA GLY A 131 -9.61 -10.89 28.29
C GLY A 131 -9.41 -12.30 28.85
N GLY A 132 -8.34 -12.56 29.63
CA GLY A 132 -8.25 -13.64 30.64
C GLY A 132 -8.41 -15.11 30.21
N GLY A 133 -7.28 -15.86 30.20
CA GLY A 133 -7.27 -17.33 30.13
C GLY A 133 -7.27 -18.00 31.53
N SER A 134 -8.20 -18.94 31.75
CA SER A 134 -8.59 -19.47 33.07
C SER A 134 -7.55 -20.35 33.80
N GLY A 135 -7.62 -20.33 35.14
CA GLY A 135 -7.11 -21.39 36.03
C GLY A 135 -8.18 -21.87 37.01
N ASN A 136 -8.38 -23.20 37.12
CA ASN A 136 -9.47 -23.82 37.89
C ASN A 136 -9.40 -23.56 39.42
N SER A 137 -10.57 -23.39 40.06
CA SER A 137 -11.09 -24.26 41.14
C SER A 137 -12.41 -23.75 41.76
N SER A 138 -13.48 -24.58 41.75
CA SER A 138 -14.73 -24.49 42.59
C SER A 138 -15.53 -23.15 42.56
N SER A 139 -16.86 -23.05 42.65
CA SER A 139 -18.05 -23.93 42.76
C SER A 139 -19.29 -23.00 42.75
N SER A 140 -20.54 -23.36 42.39
CA SER A 140 -21.20 -24.60 41.93
C SER A 140 -22.65 -24.27 41.50
N SER A 141 -23.33 -25.17 40.77
CA SER A 141 -24.78 -25.16 40.42
C SER A 141 -25.28 -23.98 39.55
N SER A 142 -26.27 -24.12 38.64
CA SER A 142 -27.25 -25.21 38.43
C SER A 142 -27.77 -25.24 36.97
N SER A 143 -28.12 -26.44 36.48
CA SER A 143 -29.17 -26.80 35.50
C SER A 143 -29.76 -25.72 34.56
N SER A 144 -29.97 -25.97 33.25
CA SER A 144 -30.63 -27.19 32.73
C SER A 144 -30.44 -27.45 31.22
N SER A 145 -30.38 -28.75 30.87
CA SER A 145 -30.80 -29.46 29.63
C SER A 145 -31.31 -28.68 28.39
N SER A 146 -31.07 -29.12 27.13
CA SER A 146 -31.02 -30.53 26.69
C SER A 146 -30.32 -30.75 25.32
N SER A 147 -29.51 -31.83 25.24
CA SER A 147 -29.39 -32.84 24.15
C SER A 147 -29.82 -32.45 22.70
N SER A 148 -28.93 -32.34 21.69
CA SER A 148 -28.01 -33.33 21.07
C SER A 148 -28.59 -34.14 19.89
N SER A 149 -28.02 -33.99 18.68
CA SER A 149 -27.62 -35.12 17.82
C SER A 149 -26.79 -34.64 16.62
N SER A 150 -25.71 -35.37 16.34
CA SER A 150 -24.91 -35.34 15.11
C SER A 150 -25.72 -35.96 13.94
N SER A 151 -25.35 -35.89 12.65
CA SER A 151 -24.02 -36.19 12.08
C SER A 151 -23.92 -35.88 10.56
N THR A 152 -22.70 -36.01 10.02
CA THR A 152 -22.32 -36.46 8.64
C THR A 152 -22.59 -35.60 7.40
N GLY A 153 -21.48 -35.26 6.71
CA GLY A 153 -21.37 -35.04 5.25
C GLY A 153 -21.74 -33.62 4.76
N GLY A 154 -21.02 -33.01 3.83
CA GLY A 154 -19.81 -33.42 3.10
C GLY A 154 -19.28 -32.26 2.24
N SER A 155 -18.14 -32.43 1.59
CA SER A 155 -17.42 -31.37 0.86
C SER A 155 -18.24 -30.71 -0.26
N ALA A 156 -18.24 -29.37 -0.30
CA ALA A 156 -18.61 -28.59 -1.48
C ALA A 156 -17.82 -27.27 -1.53
N SER A 157 -16.91 -27.16 -2.50
CA SER A 157 -16.19 -25.91 -2.80
C SER A 157 -17.12 -24.93 -3.53
N GLY A 158 -17.03 -23.63 -3.22
CA GLY A 158 -17.71 -22.56 -3.96
C GLY A 158 -18.73 -21.75 -3.17
N GLY A 159 -18.36 -21.26 -1.98
CA GLY A 159 -19.15 -20.24 -1.28
C GLY A 159 -18.97 -18.84 -1.90
N THR A 160 -19.75 -17.88 -1.40
CA THR A 160 -19.65 -16.44 -1.71
C THR A 160 -19.68 -15.66 -0.40
N CYS A 161 -18.72 -14.77 -0.18
CA CYS A 161 -18.69 -13.84 0.96
C CYS A 161 -19.41 -12.54 0.60
N ASN A 162 -20.36 -12.10 1.42
CA ASN A 162 -20.83 -10.73 1.33
C ASN A 162 -19.91 -9.82 2.15
N TRP A 163 -18.94 -9.19 1.48
CA TRP A 163 -17.95 -8.32 2.12
C TRP A 163 -18.34 -6.86 1.92
N TYR A 164 -18.69 -6.20 3.03
CA TYR A 164 -19.22 -4.82 3.03
C TYR A 164 -20.32 -4.57 1.96
N GLY A 165 -21.26 -5.51 1.82
CA GLY A 165 -22.39 -5.41 0.89
C GLY A 165 -22.11 -5.89 -0.53
N THR A 166 -20.88 -6.32 -0.86
CA THR A 166 -20.52 -6.86 -2.18
C THR A 166 -20.26 -8.36 -2.12
N ASP A 167 -20.84 -9.11 -3.04
CA ASP A 167 -20.69 -10.57 -3.11
C ASP A 167 -19.41 -10.99 -3.84
N HIS A 168 -18.45 -11.55 -3.10
CA HIS A 168 -17.16 -12.02 -3.61
C HIS A 168 -17.01 -13.54 -3.52
N PRO A 169 -16.44 -14.21 -4.54
CA PRO A 169 -16.13 -15.64 -4.50
C PRO A 169 -15.29 -16.03 -3.27
N MET A 170 -15.49 -17.22 -2.71
CA MET A 170 -14.57 -17.76 -1.70
C MET A 170 -13.35 -18.39 -2.33
N CYS A 171 -12.16 -18.13 -1.76
CA CYS A 171 -10.92 -18.78 -2.19
C CYS A 171 -10.91 -20.27 -1.79
N VAL A 172 -10.36 -21.11 -2.65
CA VAL A 172 -10.30 -22.56 -2.45
C VAL A 172 -8.95 -22.99 -1.87
N ASN A 173 -7.88 -22.26 -2.19
CA ASN A 173 -6.51 -22.58 -1.79
C ASN A 173 -5.88 -21.51 -0.87
N THR A 174 -6.36 -20.26 -0.97
CA THR A 174 -5.90 -19.13 -0.14
C THR A 174 -6.50 -19.21 1.27
N ALA A 175 -5.66 -19.43 2.28
CA ALA A 175 -6.10 -19.71 3.66
C ALA A 175 -6.51 -18.47 4.47
N SER A 176 -5.95 -17.29 4.17
CA SER A 176 -6.20 -16.02 4.86
C SER A 176 -6.10 -14.83 3.90
N GLY A 177 -6.74 -13.70 4.22
CA GLY A 177 -6.78 -12.52 3.35
C GLY A 177 -7.59 -12.71 2.06
N TRP A 178 -7.20 -11.93 1.05
CA TRP A 178 -7.73 -11.97 -0.32
C TRP A 178 -6.81 -12.77 -1.25
N GLY A 179 -7.39 -13.43 -2.25
CA GLY A 179 -6.67 -14.21 -3.25
C GLY A 179 -7.20 -13.99 -4.66
N TRP A 180 -6.55 -14.62 -5.64
CA TRP A 180 -6.99 -14.64 -7.04
C TRP A 180 -6.95 -16.07 -7.56
N GLU A 181 -8.12 -16.68 -7.74
CA GLU A 181 -8.28 -18.09 -8.11
C GLU A 181 -9.36 -18.22 -9.19
N ASN A 182 -9.19 -19.15 -10.13
CA ASN A 182 -10.13 -19.39 -11.22
C ASN A 182 -10.47 -18.13 -12.06
N ASN A 183 -9.48 -17.25 -12.25
CA ASN A 183 -9.56 -16.02 -13.05
C ASN A 183 -10.50 -14.93 -12.49
N GLN A 184 -10.68 -14.88 -11.18
CA GLN A 184 -11.42 -13.84 -10.45
C GLN A 184 -10.86 -13.60 -9.04
N SER A 185 -11.09 -12.42 -8.47
CA SER A 185 -10.78 -12.15 -7.06
C SER A 185 -11.62 -13.05 -6.14
N CYS A 186 -11.04 -13.46 -5.03
CA CYS A 186 -11.72 -14.23 -4.00
C CYS A 186 -11.32 -13.80 -2.58
N ILE A 187 -12.14 -14.16 -1.59
CA ILE A 187 -11.92 -13.93 -0.16
C ILE A 187 -11.70 -15.28 0.53
N SER A 188 -10.68 -15.40 1.38
CA SER A 188 -10.45 -16.61 2.16
C SER A 188 -11.52 -16.84 3.24
N GLN A 189 -11.67 -18.08 3.70
CA GLN A 189 -12.60 -18.43 4.79
C GLN A 189 -12.28 -17.67 6.10
N ALA A 190 -11.00 -17.45 6.39
CA ALA A 190 -10.59 -16.70 7.58
C ALA A 190 -10.96 -15.22 7.45
N GLU A 191 -10.67 -14.59 6.31
CA GLU A 191 -10.97 -13.17 6.07
C GLU A 191 -12.48 -12.91 6.15
N CYS A 192 -13.29 -13.68 5.42
CA CYS A 192 -14.75 -13.54 5.42
C CYS A 192 -15.34 -13.71 6.83
N GLY A 193 -14.75 -14.58 7.66
CA GLY A 193 -15.18 -14.83 9.04
C GLY A 193 -14.87 -13.69 10.04
N THR A 194 -14.08 -12.68 9.67
CA THR A 194 -13.75 -11.55 10.55
C THR A 194 -14.88 -10.52 10.72
N GLN A 195 -15.98 -10.66 9.99
CA GLN A 195 -17.14 -9.77 10.10
C GLN A 195 -17.80 -9.88 11.49
N GLY A 196 -17.51 -8.91 12.36
CA GLY A 196 -18.14 -8.75 13.68
C GLY A 196 -19.61 -8.32 13.59
N GLY A 197 -20.49 -9.23 13.16
CA GLY A 197 -21.93 -8.99 13.09
C GLY A 197 -22.67 -10.08 12.32
N SER A 198 -23.43 -10.91 13.02
CA SER A 198 -24.13 -12.08 12.46
C SER A 198 -25.09 -11.74 11.30
N GLY A 199 -24.76 -12.22 10.09
CA GLY A 199 -25.66 -12.26 8.92
C GLY A 199 -25.72 -13.69 8.36
N GLY A 200 -26.76 -14.44 8.70
CA GLY A 200 -26.81 -15.89 8.46
C GLY A 200 -27.06 -16.31 7.00
N SER A 201 -26.59 -17.50 6.64
CA SER A 201 -26.95 -18.19 5.40
C SER A 201 -28.47 -18.19 5.18
N SER A 202 -28.92 -17.65 4.05
CA SER A 202 -30.30 -17.73 3.61
C SER A 202 -30.41 -18.70 2.43
N GLY A 203 -30.89 -19.91 2.71
CA GLY A 203 -31.21 -20.90 1.68
C GLY A 203 -32.35 -20.43 0.76
N GLY A 204 -32.35 -20.92 -0.48
CA GLY A 204 -33.24 -20.42 -1.52
C GLY A 204 -34.74 -20.65 -1.25
N GLY A 205 -35.55 -19.63 -1.53
CA GLY A 205 -37.01 -19.70 -1.60
C GLY A 205 -37.50 -19.16 -2.95
N ASN A 206 -37.90 -20.04 -3.86
CA ASN A 206 -38.41 -19.69 -5.18
C ASN A 206 -39.89 -19.27 -5.15
N THR A 207 -40.20 -18.01 -5.48
CA THR A 207 -41.50 -17.61 -6.08
C THR A 207 -41.42 -16.31 -6.88
N GLY A 208 -41.64 -16.39 -8.20
CA GLY A 208 -42.64 -15.54 -8.87
C GLY A 208 -42.26 -14.14 -9.38
N GLY A 209 -41.60 -14.08 -10.54
CA GLY A 209 -42.08 -13.32 -11.71
C GLY A 209 -42.14 -11.78 -11.67
N GLY A 210 -41.27 -11.13 -12.45
CA GLY A 210 -41.42 -9.72 -12.85
C GLY A 210 -40.18 -9.17 -13.56
N SER A 211 -40.18 -9.15 -14.91
CA SER A 211 -39.08 -8.57 -15.67
C SER A 211 -39.02 -7.05 -15.55
N ASN A 212 -37.83 -6.49 -15.32
CA ASN A 212 -37.39 -5.27 -16.01
C ASN A 212 -35.86 -5.12 -16.01
N ASN A 213 -35.38 -4.26 -16.89
CA ASN A 213 -34.00 -4.18 -17.38
C ASN A 213 -33.10 -3.26 -16.53
N GLY A 214 -31.82 -3.64 -16.37
CA GLY A 214 -30.71 -2.71 -16.10
C GLY A 214 -30.04 -2.76 -14.72
N GLY A 215 -28.75 -2.41 -14.70
CA GLY A 215 -28.00 -2.00 -13.51
C GLY A 215 -27.28 -3.11 -12.75
N SER A 216 -25.95 -3.19 -12.90
CA SER A 216 -25.10 -3.99 -11.99
C SER A 216 -25.16 -3.40 -10.59
N ALA A 217 -25.27 -4.26 -9.56
CA ALA A 217 -25.48 -3.84 -8.18
C ALA A 217 -24.24 -3.15 -7.59
N GLY A 218 -24.23 -1.82 -7.60
CA GLY A 218 -23.33 -1.04 -6.76
C GLY A 218 -23.89 -0.95 -5.35
N GLY A 219 -23.10 -1.32 -4.34
CA GLY A 219 -23.44 -1.05 -2.94
C GLY A 219 -23.62 0.45 -2.75
N SER A 220 -24.83 0.90 -2.42
CA SER A 220 -25.14 2.32 -2.34
C SER A 220 -24.29 2.99 -1.27
N CYS A 221 -23.37 3.83 -1.73
CA CYS A 221 -22.72 4.83 -0.90
C CYS A 221 -23.83 5.63 -0.19
N GLY A 222 -23.72 5.79 1.13
CA GLY A 222 -24.71 6.54 1.89
C GLY A 222 -24.72 8.01 1.48
N VAL A 223 -25.83 8.72 1.73
CA VAL A 223 -25.82 10.18 1.68
C VAL A 223 -25.02 10.72 2.87
N GLY A 224 -23.77 11.07 2.62
CA GLY A 224 -22.93 11.73 3.61
C GLY A 224 -23.48 13.10 3.99
N THR A 225 -23.27 13.48 5.25
CA THR A 225 -23.64 14.79 5.77
C THR A 225 -22.41 15.46 6.35
N CYS A 226 -22.30 16.77 6.17
CA CYS A 226 -21.31 17.59 6.85
C CYS A 226 -21.41 17.47 8.39
N PRO A 227 -20.29 17.32 9.12
CA PRO A 227 -20.30 17.41 10.57
C PRO A 227 -20.78 18.78 11.05
N ASP A 228 -21.57 18.81 12.13
CA ASP A 228 -22.13 20.05 12.73
C ASP A 228 -21.04 21.03 13.24
N SER A 229 -19.82 20.54 13.44
CA SER A 229 -18.66 21.36 13.78
C SER A 229 -17.38 20.77 13.19
N LEU A 230 -16.48 21.65 12.76
CA LEU A 230 -15.17 21.30 12.20
C LEU A 230 -14.08 22.11 12.93
N SER A 231 -12.97 21.46 13.26
CA SER A 231 -11.77 22.12 13.76
C SER A 231 -10.78 22.25 12.60
N CYS A 232 -10.43 23.48 12.23
CA CYS A 232 -9.59 23.74 11.06
C CYS A 232 -8.07 23.63 11.39
N PRO A 233 -7.24 23.10 10.48
CA PRO A 233 -5.81 22.94 10.69
C PRO A 233 -5.07 24.27 10.57
N GLY A 234 -3.95 24.44 11.27
CA GLY A 234 -2.98 25.54 11.04
C GLY A 234 -3.52 26.97 11.15
N GLY A 235 -4.69 27.17 11.78
CA GLY A 235 -5.39 28.46 11.76
C GLY A 235 -5.91 28.88 10.38
N ALA A 236 -6.04 27.93 9.44
CA ALA A 236 -6.67 28.15 8.14
C ALA A 236 -8.21 28.21 8.26
N SER A 237 -8.85 28.83 7.28
CA SER A 237 -10.28 28.62 7.04
C SER A 237 -10.49 27.20 6.50
N CYS A 238 -11.55 26.52 6.93
CA CYS A 238 -11.94 25.21 6.40
C CYS A 238 -13.46 25.05 6.44
N GLY A 239 -13.95 24.01 5.80
CA GLY A 239 -15.36 23.64 5.88
C GLY A 239 -15.66 22.37 5.10
N CYS A 240 -16.96 22.12 4.91
CA CYS A 240 -17.43 21.13 3.97
C CYS A 240 -18.76 21.56 3.34
N TYR A 241 -19.11 20.93 2.23
CA TYR A 241 -20.41 21.05 1.57
C TYR A 241 -20.60 19.89 0.58
N THR A 242 -21.83 19.67 0.12
CA THR A 242 -22.14 18.61 -0.85
C THR A 242 -21.89 19.08 -2.28
N VAL A 243 -21.19 18.27 -3.08
CA VAL A 243 -20.90 18.49 -4.50
C VAL A 243 -21.50 17.32 -5.29
N SER A 244 -22.52 17.59 -6.10
CA SER A 244 -23.24 16.53 -6.82
C SER A 244 -22.33 15.76 -7.77
N GLY A 245 -22.25 14.44 -7.60
CA GLY A 245 -21.44 13.54 -8.45
C GLY A 245 -19.98 13.38 -7.99
N LEU A 246 -19.56 14.08 -6.93
CA LEU A 246 -18.23 13.89 -6.34
C LEU A 246 -18.02 12.45 -5.84
N GLY A 247 -19.05 11.83 -5.25
CA GLY A 247 -18.99 10.44 -4.77
C GLY A 247 -18.76 9.45 -5.90
N ALA A 248 -19.39 9.68 -7.06
CA ALA A 248 -19.14 8.89 -8.26
C ALA A 248 -17.70 9.04 -8.78
N ASN A 249 -17.12 10.26 -8.70
CA ASN A 249 -15.72 10.48 -9.05
C ASN A 249 -14.76 9.83 -8.04
N LYS A 250 -14.99 10.00 -6.72
CA LYS A 250 -14.21 9.30 -5.67
C LYS A 250 -14.19 7.80 -5.93
N ARG A 251 -15.38 7.20 -6.14
CA ARG A 251 -15.54 5.76 -6.43
C ARG A 251 -14.78 5.34 -7.69
N ALA A 252 -14.87 6.11 -8.76
CA ALA A 252 -14.19 5.79 -10.01
C ALA A 252 -12.66 5.93 -9.96
N TYR A 253 -12.10 6.70 -9.00
CA TYR A 253 -10.67 6.61 -8.68
C TYR A 253 -10.35 5.40 -7.82
N GLN A 254 -11.19 5.03 -6.85
CA GLN A 254 -11.01 3.79 -6.07
C GLN A 254 -11.02 2.55 -6.98
N ASP A 255 -11.93 2.49 -7.96
CA ASP A 255 -11.98 1.43 -8.98
C ASP A 255 -10.74 1.43 -9.90
N ALA A 256 -10.03 2.57 -9.99
CA ALA A 256 -8.75 2.70 -10.68
C ALA A 256 -7.52 2.42 -9.77
N GLY A 257 -7.75 1.99 -8.52
CA GLY A 257 -6.71 1.65 -7.53
C GLY A 257 -6.37 2.75 -6.50
N ALA A 258 -7.11 3.85 -6.48
CA ALA A 258 -6.84 4.95 -5.55
C ALA A 258 -7.19 4.61 -4.11
N ASP A 259 -6.30 4.99 -3.19
CA ASP A 259 -6.59 4.99 -1.77
C ASP A 259 -7.02 6.39 -1.28
N ARG A 260 -7.33 6.51 0.02
CA ARG A 260 -7.71 7.77 0.65
C ARG A 260 -6.63 8.86 0.59
N ARG A 261 -5.35 8.52 0.37
CA ARG A 261 -4.27 9.51 0.21
C ARG A 261 -4.41 10.24 -1.11
N PHE A 262 -4.64 9.50 -2.20
CA PHE A 262 -4.96 10.09 -3.50
C PHE A 262 -6.23 10.95 -3.42
N LEU A 263 -7.31 10.42 -2.81
CA LEU A 263 -8.56 11.19 -2.66
C LEU A 263 -8.35 12.48 -1.85
N ALA A 264 -7.54 12.46 -0.79
CA ALA A 264 -7.23 13.65 0.00
C ALA A 264 -6.48 14.70 -0.82
N SER A 265 -5.46 14.30 -1.60
CA SER A 265 -4.77 15.20 -2.52
C SER A 265 -5.72 15.79 -3.57
N ALA A 266 -6.53 14.96 -4.24
CA ALA A 266 -7.43 15.42 -5.30
C ALA A 266 -8.53 16.36 -4.79
N MET A 267 -9.03 16.14 -3.56
CA MET A 267 -10.06 16.96 -2.92
C MET A 267 -9.58 18.40 -2.66
N MET A 268 -8.29 18.59 -2.40
CA MET A 268 -7.68 19.91 -2.18
C MET A 268 -7.55 20.70 -3.48
N GLU A 269 -7.26 20.03 -4.60
CA GLU A 269 -6.93 20.66 -5.87
C GLU A 269 -8.15 21.07 -6.73
N THR A 270 -9.20 20.24 -6.76
CA THR A 270 -10.43 20.56 -7.51
C THR A 270 -11.70 20.17 -6.75
N GLU A 271 -12.83 20.80 -7.11
CA GLU A 271 -14.11 20.61 -6.42
C GLU A 271 -14.74 19.23 -6.66
N LEU A 272 -14.56 18.70 -7.88
CA LEU A 272 -15.12 17.43 -8.34
C LEU A 272 -14.10 16.28 -8.43
N MET A 273 -12.83 16.51 -8.04
CA MET A 273 -11.70 15.61 -8.35
C MET A 273 -11.53 15.35 -9.86
N ASP A 274 -11.88 16.33 -10.68
CA ASP A 274 -11.73 16.25 -12.13
C ASP A 274 -10.44 16.95 -12.61
N THR A 275 -10.21 16.85 -13.93
CA THR A 275 -9.09 17.42 -14.67
C THR A 275 -9.52 18.60 -15.54
N ASN A 276 -10.72 19.16 -15.30
CA ASN A 276 -11.32 20.25 -16.07
C ASN A 276 -10.89 21.64 -15.53
N TYR A 277 -9.59 21.79 -15.29
CA TYR A 277 -8.95 23.06 -14.96
C TYR A 277 -8.19 23.61 -16.18
N THR A 278 -7.72 24.87 -16.12
CA THR A 278 -6.90 25.46 -17.18
C THR A 278 -5.74 24.54 -17.55
N TYR A 279 -5.53 24.23 -18.83
CA TYR A 279 -4.51 23.27 -19.26
C TYR A 279 -3.13 23.55 -18.62
N GLY A 280 -2.55 22.53 -17.99
CA GLY A 280 -1.29 22.64 -17.24
C GLY A 280 -1.35 23.48 -15.96
N ASP A 281 -2.54 23.83 -15.46
CA ASP A 281 -2.78 24.87 -14.45
C ASP A 281 -2.22 26.25 -14.87
N GLY A 282 -2.18 26.51 -16.19
CA GLY A 282 -1.57 27.70 -16.78
C GLY A 282 -0.03 27.69 -16.77
N LYS A 283 0.60 26.61 -16.30
CA LYS A 283 2.06 26.44 -16.21
C LYS A 283 2.60 25.59 -17.37
N SER A 284 3.92 25.56 -17.50
CA SER A 284 4.64 24.80 -18.53
C SER A 284 6.01 24.37 -18.02
N GLY A 285 6.70 23.51 -18.77
CA GLY A 285 7.98 22.94 -18.32
C GLY A 285 7.79 22.03 -17.12
N ASP A 286 8.77 21.99 -16.22
CA ASP A 286 8.71 21.20 -14.97
C ASP A 286 7.57 21.64 -14.02
N ALA A 287 6.99 22.83 -14.21
CA ALA A 287 5.86 23.32 -13.43
C ALA A 287 4.48 22.94 -13.99
N PHE A 288 4.41 22.31 -15.18
CA PHE A 288 3.14 21.87 -15.77
C PHE A 288 2.41 20.86 -14.86
N ASN A 289 1.14 21.11 -14.55
CA ASN A 289 0.34 20.26 -13.66
C ASN A 289 -0.64 19.33 -14.41
N ALA A 290 -0.57 18.03 -14.14
CA ALA A 290 -1.43 16.99 -14.73
C ALA A 290 -2.14 16.11 -13.68
N GLY A 291 -3.27 15.51 -14.05
CA GLY A 291 -4.07 14.64 -13.18
C GLY A 291 -4.95 15.40 -12.17
N ALA A 292 -5.86 14.68 -11.52
CA ALA A 292 -6.77 15.27 -10.53
C ALA A 292 -6.06 15.72 -9.24
N THR A 293 -4.84 15.22 -9.02
CA THR A 293 -3.95 15.69 -7.95
C THR A 293 -2.98 16.78 -8.40
N LYS A 294 -3.10 17.30 -9.63
CA LYS A 294 -2.23 18.37 -10.19
C LYS A 294 -0.73 18.11 -10.01
N GLN A 295 -0.27 16.88 -10.24
CA GLN A 295 1.14 16.53 -10.10
C GLN A 295 1.99 17.33 -11.10
N ASN A 296 3.13 17.88 -10.66
CA ASN A 296 4.00 18.67 -11.53
C ASN A 296 4.97 17.79 -12.33
N TRP A 297 5.21 18.17 -13.60
CA TRP A 297 6.08 17.43 -14.52
C TRP A 297 7.49 17.17 -13.99
N GLY A 298 8.05 18.14 -13.25
CA GLY A 298 9.39 18.05 -12.65
C GLY A 298 9.54 16.89 -11.67
N MET A 299 8.48 16.52 -10.95
CA MET A 299 8.44 15.29 -10.15
C MET A 299 8.11 14.05 -10.99
N ILE A 300 7.07 14.15 -11.82
CA ILE A 300 6.54 13.03 -12.62
C ILE A 300 7.67 12.35 -13.42
N ARG A 301 8.49 13.14 -14.13
CA ARG A 301 9.60 12.64 -14.97
C ARG A 301 10.82 12.11 -14.19
N GLN A 302 10.77 12.11 -12.86
CA GLN A 302 11.79 11.49 -12.01
C GLN A 302 11.29 10.15 -11.44
N CYS A 303 10.00 10.07 -11.13
CA CYS A 303 9.40 8.90 -10.47
C CYS A 303 8.81 7.88 -11.46
N HIS A 304 8.17 8.34 -12.54
CA HIS A 304 7.48 7.45 -13.46
C HIS A 304 8.45 6.84 -14.47
N SER A 305 8.62 5.52 -14.41
CA SER A 305 9.67 4.81 -15.15
C SER A 305 9.64 5.07 -16.66
N ALA A 306 8.46 5.08 -17.28
CA ALA A 306 8.29 5.33 -18.71
C ALA A 306 8.64 6.77 -19.14
N TRP A 307 8.74 7.72 -18.19
CA TRP A 307 9.04 9.12 -18.44
C TRP A 307 10.40 9.58 -17.87
N SER A 308 11.14 8.68 -17.20
CA SER A 308 12.45 8.95 -16.59
C SER A 308 13.54 9.49 -17.54
N GLY A 309 13.41 9.24 -18.85
CA GLY A 309 14.33 9.73 -19.88
C GLY A 309 13.96 11.07 -20.53
N TYR A 310 12.82 11.67 -20.16
CA TYR A 310 12.29 12.86 -20.83
C TYR A 310 12.80 14.17 -20.22
N GLY A 311 12.89 15.21 -21.06
CA GLY A 311 13.31 16.55 -20.67
C GLY A 311 12.18 17.37 -20.07
N SER A 312 12.54 18.53 -19.50
CA SER A 312 11.55 19.49 -18.98
C SER A 312 10.63 20.04 -20.07
N GLY A 313 11.06 20.06 -21.34
CA GLY A 313 10.27 20.51 -22.48
C GLY A 313 9.17 19.54 -22.93
N ASP A 314 9.23 18.27 -22.52
CA ASP A 314 8.32 17.23 -23.01
C ASP A 314 7.05 17.05 -22.16
N TYR A 315 6.78 18.00 -21.26
CA TYR A 315 5.71 17.96 -20.25
C TYR A 315 4.33 17.57 -20.77
N ALA A 316 4.02 17.88 -22.03
CA ALA A 316 2.76 17.52 -22.67
C ALA A 316 2.49 16.01 -22.64
N VAL A 317 3.50 15.13 -22.58
CA VAL A 317 3.28 13.67 -22.50
C VAL A 317 2.49 13.24 -21.25
N SER A 318 2.53 14.04 -20.17
CA SER A 318 1.76 13.80 -18.94
C SER A 318 0.27 14.13 -19.08
N ASP A 319 -0.17 14.79 -20.15
CA ASP A 319 -1.59 15.10 -20.37
C ASP A 319 -2.49 13.85 -20.46
N GLN A 320 -1.90 12.70 -20.78
CA GLN A 320 -2.53 11.39 -20.76
C GLN A 320 -3.20 11.08 -19.41
N MET A 321 -2.62 11.54 -18.29
CA MET A 321 -3.20 11.42 -16.94
C MET A 321 -4.56 12.11 -16.85
N ASN A 322 -4.78 13.21 -17.58
CA ASN A 322 -6.06 13.94 -17.58
C ASN A 322 -7.22 13.14 -18.18
N SER A 323 -6.92 12.07 -18.92
CA SER A 323 -7.88 11.17 -19.59
C SER A 323 -7.87 9.73 -19.04
N SER A 324 -6.91 9.38 -18.18
CA SER A 324 -6.70 8.02 -17.68
C SER A 324 -6.50 8.03 -16.16
N ARG A 325 -7.57 7.71 -15.43
CA ARG A 325 -7.55 7.62 -13.95
C ARG A 325 -6.53 6.60 -13.45
N SER A 326 -6.42 5.45 -14.09
CA SER A 326 -5.44 4.42 -13.72
C SER A 326 -4.00 4.90 -13.89
N LEU A 327 -3.71 5.70 -14.93
CA LEU A 327 -2.38 6.28 -15.10
C LEU A 327 -2.08 7.36 -14.06
N ASP A 328 -3.04 8.26 -13.77
CA ASP A 328 -2.87 9.29 -12.73
C ASP A 328 -2.62 8.67 -11.34
N VAL A 329 -3.44 7.68 -10.97
CA VAL A 329 -3.28 6.92 -9.72
C VAL A 329 -1.95 6.17 -9.66
N GLN A 330 -1.54 5.51 -10.76
CA GLN A 330 -0.23 4.84 -10.85
C GLN A 330 0.91 5.84 -10.64
N VAL A 331 0.94 6.94 -11.42
CA VAL A 331 1.98 7.97 -11.34
C VAL A 331 2.02 8.59 -9.94
N TYR A 332 0.86 8.85 -9.33
CA TYR A 332 0.78 9.31 -7.94
C TYR A 332 1.43 8.33 -6.97
N GLY A 333 1.09 7.04 -7.05
CA GLY A 333 1.67 6.00 -6.21
C GLY A 333 3.19 5.89 -6.35
N GLU A 334 3.68 5.86 -7.59
CA GLU A 334 5.11 5.82 -7.91
C GLU A 334 5.84 7.07 -7.39
N CYS A 335 5.31 8.27 -7.58
CA CYS A 335 5.89 9.51 -7.05
C CYS A 335 5.86 9.57 -5.53
N ARG A 336 4.77 9.15 -4.87
CA ARG A 336 4.68 9.06 -3.41
C ARG A 336 5.72 8.10 -2.85
N SER A 337 5.99 6.98 -3.53
CA SER A 337 7.03 6.02 -3.16
C SER A 337 8.44 6.59 -3.35
N TYR A 338 8.73 7.12 -4.54
CA TYR A 338 10.05 7.64 -4.92
C TYR A 338 10.52 8.81 -4.05
N PHE A 339 9.65 9.79 -3.80
CA PHE A 339 10.00 10.98 -3.01
C PHE A 339 9.78 10.82 -1.50
N GLY A 340 8.98 9.83 -1.07
CA GLY A 340 8.66 9.58 0.34
C GLY A 340 8.19 10.86 1.07
N ASN A 341 8.83 11.18 2.19
CA ASN A 341 8.51 12.38 2.98
C ASN A 341 8.71 13.70 2.22
N ASN A 342 9.62 13.74 1.24
CA ASN A 342 9.87 14.94 0.43
C ASN A 342 8.81 15.15 -0.66
N TRP A 343 7.88 14.21 -0.85
CA TRP A 343 6.82 14.34 -1.85
C TRP A 343 6.01 15.62 -1.66
N PHE A 344 5.60 15.96 -0.43
CA PHE A 344 4.82 17.17 -0.16
C PHE A 344 5.57 18.45 -0.59
N ALA A 345 6.87 18.48 -0.34
CA ALA A 345 7.71 19.63 -0.69
C ALA A 345 7.85 19.78 -2.21
N GLY A 346 8.19 18.70 -2.91
CA GLY A 346 8.28 18.69 -4.37
C GLY A 346 6.93 18.93 -5.05
N HIS A 347 5.85 18.42 -4.48
CA HIS A 347 4.52 18.51 -5.06
C HIS A 347 4.01 19.95 -4.98
N ARG A 348 4.18 20.55 -3.80
CA ARG A 348 3.82 21.94 -3.54
C ARG A 348 4.68 22.94 -4.33
N ASN A 349 6.00 22.82 -4.31
CA ASN A 349 6.91 23.88 -4.78
C ASN A 349 8.07 23.37 -5.67
N GLY A 350 7.89 22.25 -6.37
CA GLY A 350 8.84 21.72 -7.36
C GLY A 350 10.26 21.50 -6.83
N SER A 351 11.27 21.77 -7.65
CA SER A 351 12.68 21.64 -7.26
C SER A 351 13.06 22.50 -6.06
N SER A 352 12.56 23.74 -5.98
CA SER A 352 12.83 24.64 -4.84
C SER A 352 12.20 24.16 -3.54
N GLY A 353 11.08 23.43 -3.62
CA GLY A 353 10.53 22.70 -2.49
C GLY A 353 11.41 21.53 -2.07
N LEU A 354 11.90 20.71 -3.01
CA LEU A 354 12.83 19.61 -2.71
C LEU A 354 14.16 20.10 -2.09
N GLU A 355 14.65 21.27 -2.51
CA GLU A 355 15.83 21.93 -1.93
C GLU A 355 15.57 22.48 -0.51
N ASN A 356 14.35 22.92 -0.22
CA ASN A 356 13.96 23.48 1.08
C ASN A 356 12.59 22.95 1.56
N PRO A 357 12.54 21.70 2.05
CA PRO A 357 11.27 21.01 2.29
C PRO A 357 10.50 21.46 3.54
N ASN A 358 11.07 22.38 4.33
CA ASN A 358 10.56 22.77 5.65
C ASN A 358 10.05 24.22 5.71
N THR A 359 9.62 24.80 4.58
CA THR A 359 8.97 26.13 4.59
C THR A 359 7.61 26.09 5.29
N SER A 360 7.17 27.23 5.82
CA SER A 360 5.84 27.38 6.42
C SER A 360 4.70 27.10 5.43
N ASP A 361 4.91 27.37 4.15
CA ASP A 361 3.95 27.06 3.08
C ASP A 361 3.79 25.54 2.87
N ILE A 362 4.90 24.80 2.79
CA ILE A 362 4.89 23.34 2.65
C ILE A 362 4.30 22.68 3.91
N GLN A 363 4.60 23.22 5.10
CA GLN A 363 4.00 22.76 6.35
C GLN A 363 2.48 22.99 6.36
N ARG A 364 1.99 24.18 5.99
CA ARG A 364 0.56 24.47 5.88
C ARG A 364 -0.14 23.59 4.85
N PHE A 365 0.50 23.32 3.70
CA PHE A 365 -0.01 22.39 2.70
C PHE A 365 -0.16 20.98 3.26
N LYS A 366 0.86 20.48 3.97
CA LYS A 366 0.83 19.17 4.62
C LYS A 366 -0.23 19.08 5.73
N GLU A 367 -0.35 20.10 6.58
CA GLU A 367 -1.39 20.15 7.63
C GLU A 367 -2.81 20.12 7.05
N GLY A 368 -3.04 20.84 5.95
CA GLY A 368 -4.32 20.80 5.23
C GLY A 368 -4.61 19.46 4.57
N TYR A 369 -3.58 18.79 4.04
CA TYR A 369 -3.69 17.42 3.54
C TYR A 369 -4.00 16.42 4.66
N ASP A 370 -3.26 16.46 5.77
CA ASP A 370 -3.43 15.52 6.88
C ASP A 370 -4.84 15.69 7.50
N TRP A 371 -5.35 16.93 7.58
CA TRP A 371 -6.74 17.20 7.93
C TRP A 371 -7.74 16.59 6.93
N THR A 372 -7.59 16.87 5.63
CA THR A 372 -8.49 16.39 4.57
C THR A 372 -8.52 14.86 4.52
N TYR A 373 -7.37 14.21 4.68
CA TYR A 373 -7.24 12.75 4.78
C TYR A 373 -8.01 12.16 5.97
N ASN A 374 -7.97 12.81 7.13
CA ASN A 374 -8.71 12.37 8.31
C ASN A 374 -10.21 12.61 8.16
N MET A 375 -10.62 13.75 7.61
CA MET A 375 -12.03 14.07 7.36
C MET A 375 -12.69 13.13 6.34
N LEU A 376 -11.91 12.60 5.40
CA LEU A 376 -12.39 11.63 4.41
C LEU A 376 -12.79 10.26 4.97
N ASN A 377 -12.45 9.94 6.23
CA ASN A 377 -12.73 8.63 6.83
C ASN A 377 -14.24 8.39 7.01
N GLY A 378 -14.82 7.46 6.23
CA GLY A 378 -16.27 7.23 6.15
C GLY A 378 -16.98 8.08 5.09
N HIS A 379 -16.25 8.91 4.36
CA HIS A 379 -16.71 9.80 3.31
C HIS A 379 -16.04 9.51 1.94
N GLU A 380 -15.38 8.36 1.77
CA GLU A 380 -14.60 8.04 0.59
C GLU A 380 -15.42 7.75 -0.68
N CYS A 381 -16.76 7.79 -0.61
CA CYS A 381 -17.64 7.44 -1.73
C CYS A 381 -18.93 8.28 -1.83
N ASP A 382 -19.11 9.29 -0.97
CA ASP A 382 -20.27 10.19 -0.98
C ASP A 382 -19.97 11.52 -1.70
N ASP A 383 -20.99 12.38 -1.80
CA ASP A 383 -20.86 13.71 -2.40
C ASP A 383 -20.31 14.79 -1.43
N VAL A 384 -19.82 14.46 -0.22
CA VAL A 384 -19.28 15.47 0.71
C VAL A 384 -17.87 15.87 0.31
N ARG A 385 -17.66 17.16 0.03
CA ARG A 385 -16.35 17.78 -0.12
C ARG A 385 -15.93 18.42 1.20
N PHE A 386 -14.74 18.08 1.68
CA PHE A 386 -14.01 18.84 2.69
C PHE A 386 -13.04 19.81 2.00
N TRP A 387 -12.85 21.00 2.55
CA TRP A 387 -11.94 22.00 1.98
C TRP A 387 -11.19 22.75 3.07
N VAL A 388 -10.00 23.22 2.73
CA VAL A 388 -9.13 24.05 3.56
C VAL A 388 -8.50 25.14 2.68
N ASP A 389 -8.44 26.37 3.20
CA ASP A 389 -7.92 27.54 2.49
C ASP A 389 -6.39 27.57 2.50
N ILE A 390 -5.82 27.14 1.37
CA ILE A 390 -4.40 27.15 1.07
C ILE A 390 -4.21 28.00 -0.18
N PRO A 391 -3.49 29.14 -0.10
CA PRO A 391 -3.23 29.99 -1.26
C PRO A 391 -2.55 29.22 -2.41
N ALA A 392 -2.90 29.55 -3.65
CA ALA A 392 -2.17 29.06 -4.82
C ALA A 392 -0.77 29.70 -4.91
N ILE A 393 0.17 28.99 -5.53
CA ILE A 393 1.53 29.46 -5.87
C ILE A 393 1.90 29.15 -7.33
#